data_AF-A0A5C5T616-F1
#
_entry.id   AF-A0A5C5T616-F1
#
_cell.length_a   1.000
_cell.length_b   1.000
_cell.length_c   1.000
_cell.angle_alpha   90.00
_cell.angle_beta   90.00
_cell.angle_gamma   90.00
#
_symmetry.space_group_name_H-M   'P 1'
#
loop_
_entity.id
_entity.type
_entity.pdbx_description
1 polymer ?
#
loop_
_entity_poly.entity_id
_entity_poly.type
_entity_poly.pdbx_seq_one_letter_code
_entity_poly.pdbx_strand_id
1 'polypeptide(L)'
;MFTHIFVGADDVAASKKFYDAALGAIGVPEGKADPRGRVFYRTQSGTFGITKPIDGKATTHANGGTIGFACDSPEKVQAFHDAGVANGGKSIEDPPGLREGGGAKLYIAYLRDPCGNKICALHRAKA
;
A
#
# COMPACT_ATOMS: atom_id res chain seq x y z
N MET A 1 6.25 -3.88 -14.90
CA MET A 1 5.95 -5.33 -15.07
C MET A 1 4.49 -5.61 -14.78
N PHE A 2 3.96 -5.27 -13.60
CA PHE A 2 2.55 -5.52 -13.27
C PHE A 2 1.61 -4.54 -13.98
N THR A 3 0.55 -5.06 -14.60
CA THR A 3 -0.53 -4.23 -15.17
C THR A 3 -1.49 -3.76 -14.09
N HIS A 4 -1.85 -4.67 -13.17
CA HIS A 4 -2.68 -4.38 -12.02
C HIS A 4 -2.43 -5.36 -10.87
N ILE A 5 -2.76 -4.93 -9.65
CA ILE A 5 -2.73 -5.73 -8.43
C ILE A 5 -4.02 -5.46 -7.66
N PHE A 6 -4.64 -6.51 -7.13
CA PHE A 6 -5.79 -6.38 -6.23
C PHE A 6 -5.48 -7.00 -4.88
N VAL A 7 -6.03 -6.38 -3.84
CA VAL A 7 -6.14 -6.96 -2.51
C VAL A 7 -7.60 -7.04 -2.08
N GLY A 8 -7.91 -8.04 -1.26
CA GLY A 8 -9.24 -8.17 -0.67
C GLY A 8 -9.46 -7.12 0.42
N ALA A 9 -10.71 -6.66 0.55
CA ALA A 9 -11.18 -5.80 1.62
C ALA A 9 -12.58 -6.24 2.07
N ASP A 10 -12.76 -6.49 3.37
CA ASP A 10 -14.08 -6.79 3.94
C ASP A 10 -14.95 -5.52 4.04
N ASP A 11 -14.35 -4.43 4.54
CA ASP A 11 -14.89 -3.08 4.47
C ASP A 11 -14.09 -2.25 3.45
N VAL A 12 -14.70 -2.08 2.27
CA VAL A 12 -14.11 -1.31 1.17
C VAL A 12 -14.02 0.19 1.52
N ALA A 13 -14.94 0.74 2.30
CA ALA A 13 -14.92 2.15 2.65
C ALA A 13 -13.79 2.45 3.65
N ALA A 14 -13.63 1.62 4.68
CA ALA A 14 -12.51 1.72 5.61
C ALA A 14 -11.17 1.54 4.90
N SER A 15 -11.08 0.55 4.01
CA SER A 15 -9.87 0.31 3.20
C SER A 15 -9.60 1.47 2.23
N LYS A 16 -10.64 2.05 1.61
CA LYS A 16 -10.50 3.24 0.75
C LYS A 16 -9.92 4.40 1.54
N LYS A 17 -10.48 4.73 2.71
CA LYS A 17 -9.96 5.80 3.57
C LYS A 17 -8.47 5.61 3.90
N PHE A 18 -8.09 4.38 4.24
CA PHE A 18 -6.69 4.03 4.49
C PHE A 18 -5.80 4.24 3.26
N TYR A 19 -6.18 3.67 2.11
CA TYR A 19 -5.37 3.73 0.90
C TYR A 19 -5.35 5.13 0.26
N ASP A 20 -6.42 5.92 0.35
CA ASP A 20 -6.41 7.32 -0.06
C ASP A 20 -5.40 8.14 0.74
N ALA A 21 -5.34 7.93 2.06
CA ALA A 21 -4.39 8.63 2.92
C ALA A 21 -2.94 8.19 2.63
N ALA A 22 -2.69 6.88 2.65
CA ALA A 22 -1.34 6.35 2.47
C ALA A 22 -0.79 6.61 1.05
N LEU A 23 -1.59 6.32 0.00
CA LEU A 23 -1.16 6.53 -1.38
C LEU A 23 -1.19 8.02 -1.78
N GLY A 24 -2.11 8.80 -1.21
CA GLY A 24 -2.13 10.26 -1.38
C GLY A 24 -0.86 10.93 -0.87
N ALA A 25 -0.31 10.46 0.26
CA ALA A 25 0.96 10.95 0.82
C ALA A 25 2.16 10.78 -0.14
N ILE A 26 2.07 9.85 -1.09
CA ILE A 26 3.12 9.61 -2.09
C ILE A 26 2.76 10.17 -3.48
N GLY A 27 1.65 10.91 -3.60
CA GLY A 27 1.21 11.57 -4.82
C GLY A 27 0.34 10.74 -5.75
N VAL A 28 -0.19 9.61 -5.30
CA VAL A 28 -1.17 8.84 -6.07
C VAL A 28 -2.56 9.48 -5.89
N PRO A 29 -3.33 9.70 -6.97
CA PRO A 29 -4.68 10.24 -6.87
C PRO A 29 -5.63 9.36 -6.07
N GLU A 30 -6.67 9.98 -5.50
CA GLU A 30 -7.75 9.30 -4.77
C GLU A 30 -8.35 8.13 -5.56
N GLY A 31 -8.68 7.07 -4.84
CA GLY A 31 -9.30 5.88 -5.41
C GLY A 31 -10.70 6.17 -5.96
N LYS A 32 -10.97 5.70 -7.19
CA LYS A 32 -12.30 5.80 -7.80
C LYS A 32 -13.07 4.49 -7.68
N ALA A 33 -14.26 4.54 -7.10
CA ALA A 33 -15.17 3.41 -7.02
C ALA A 33 -15.82 3.12 -8.38
N ASP A 34 -16.02 1.85 -8.70
CA ASP A 34 -16.86 1.42 -9.82
C ASP A 34 -18.26 0.99 -9.34
N PRO A 35 -19.22 0.74 -10.25
CA PRO A 35 -20.57 0.29 -9.89
C PRO A 35 -20.62 -1.06 -9.13
N ARG A 36 -19.52 -1.82 -9.12
CA ARG A 36 -19.40 -3.11 -8.42
C ARG A 36 -18.81 -2.94 -7.02
N GLY A 37 -18.55 -1.71 -6.58
CA GLY A 37 -17.97 -1.41 -5.27
C GLY A 37 -16.47 -1.69 -5.19
N ARG A 38 -15.76 -1.80 -6.31
CA ARG A 38 -14.30 -1.91 -6.34
C ARG A 38 -13.69 -0.53 -6.43
N VAL A 39 -12.61 -0.28 -5.72
CA VAL A 39 -11.92 1.02 -5.74
C VAL A 39 -10.57 0.87 -6.44
N PHE A 40 -10.27 1.80 -7.34
CA PHE A 40 -9.10 1.77 -8.21
C PHE A 40 -8.22 3.00 -8.03
N TYR A 41 -6.93 2.78 -7.80
CA TYR A 41 -5.86 3.76 -7.78
C TYR A 41 -5.05 3.58 -9.06
N ARG A 42 -5.18 4.52 -10.00
CA ARG A 42 -4.57 4.42 -11.33
C ARG A 42 -3.40 5.38 -11.44
N THR A 43 -2.26 4.87 -11.89
CA THR A 43 -1.08 5.66 -12.28
C THR A 43 -0.74 5.38 -13.74
N GLN A 44 0.24 6.10 -14.29
CA GLN A 44 0.74 5.81 -15.64
C GLN A 44 1.42 4.43 -15.75
N SER A 45 1.90 3.87 -14.63
CA SER A 45 2.71 2.64 -14.61
C SER A 45 1.95 1.40 -14.16
N GLY A 46 0.72 1.53 -13.67
CA GLY A 46 -0.11 0.40 -13.25
C GLY A 46 -1.36 0.81 -12.49
N THR A 47 -2.12 -0.19 -12.06
CA THR A 47 -3.34 0.01 -11.26
C THR A 47 -3.30 -0.82 -9.98
N PHE A 48 -3.56 -0.19 -8.85
CA PHE A 48 -3.83 -0.88 -7.59
C PHE A 48 -5.33 -0.85 -7.31
N GLY A 49 -5.88 -1.95 -6.83
CA GLY A 49 -7.31 -2.07 -6.56
C GLY A 49 -7.60 -2.75 -5.23
N ILE A 50 -8.70 -2.33 -4.62
CA ILE A 50 -9.30 -3.02 -3.48
C ILE A 50 -10.69 -3.51 -3.86
N THR A 51 -11.03 -4.71 -3.44
CA THR A 51 -12.29 -5.36 -3.78
C THR A 51 -12.77 -6.25 -2.64
N LYS A 52 -14.08 -6.38 -2.50
CA LYS A 52 -14.64 -7.52 -1.79
C LYS A 52 -14.31 -8.81 -2.58
N PRO A 53 -13.90 -9.92 -1.93
CA PRO A 53 -13.64 -11.18 -2.61
C PRO A 53 -14.84 -11.64 -3.46
N ILE A 54 -14.58 -12.02 -4.71
CA ILE A 54 -15.65 -12.36 -5.67
C ILE A 54 -16.31 -13.71 -5.37
N ASP A 55 -15.61 -14.61 -4.70
CA ASP A 55 -16.13 -15.92 -4.28
C ASP A 55 -16.97 -15.86 -3.00
N GLY A 56 -17.13 -14.66 -2.42
CA GLY A 56 -17.94 -14.41 -1.23
C GLY A 56 -17.33 -14.89 0.08
N LYS A 57 -16.11 -15.43 0.07
CA LYS A 57 -15.41 -15.83 1.31
C LYS A 57 -14.84 -14.61 2.03
N ALA A 58 -14.49 -14.81 3.30
CA ALA A 58 -13.83 -13.78 4.09
C ALA A 58 -12.51 -13.36 3.43
N THR A 59 -12.17 -12.06 3.55
CA THR A 59 -10.88 -11.57 3.09
C THR A 59 -9.76 -12.21 3.90
N THR A 60 -8.71 -12.65 3.19
CA THR A 60 -7.48 -13.15 3.81
C THR A 60 -6.27 -12.49 3.18
N HIS A 61 -5.28 -12.16 4.01
CA HIS A 61 -4.00 -11.70 3.51
C HIS A 61 -3.12 -12.88 3.08
N ALA A 62 -2.26 -12.66 2.09
CA ALA A 62 -1.27 -13.65 1.68
C ALA A 62 -0.12 -13.70 2.70
N ASN A 63 0.07 -14.83 3.39
CA ASN A 63 1.26 -15.04 4.21
C ASN A 63 2.51 -15.09 3.31
N GLY A 64 3.51 -14.26 3.61
CA GLY A 64 4.66 -14.01 2.72
C GLY A 64 4.40 -13.04 1.56
N GLY A 65 3.15 -12.66 1.29
CA GLY A 65 2.81 -11.64 0.30
C GLY A 65 3.19 -10.25 0.79
N THR A 66 3.69 -9.39 -0.12
CA THR A 66 3.97 -7.98 0.17
C THR A 66 3.81 -7.15 -1.10
N ILE A 67 3.04 -6.06 -1.03
CA ILE A 67 2.91 -5.11 -2.14
C ILE A 67 3.72 -3.85 -1.83
N GLY A 68 4.74 -3.58 -2.66
CA GLY A 68 5.62 -2.42 -2.50
C GLY A 68 5.27 -1.28 -3.44
N PHE A 69 5.05 -0.10 -2.89
CA PHE A 69 4.81 1.14 -3.59
C PHE A 69 6.11 1.95 -3.68
N ALA A 70 6.46 2.36 -4.90
CA ALA A 70 7.68 3.12 -5.16
C ALA A 70 7.54 4.57 -4.71
N CYS A 71 8.54 5.08 -4.01
CA CYS A 71 8.67 6.47 -3.59
C CYS A 71 9.92 7.11 -4.19
N ASP A 72 9.83 8.39 -4.51
CA ASP A 72 10.93 9.18 -5.06
C ASP A 72 11.80 9.85 -3.99
N SER A 73 11.41 9.76 -2.70
CA SER A 73 12.22 10.26 -1.58
C SER A 73 11.99 9.48 -0.27
N PRO A 74 12.93 9.50 0.69
CA PRO A 74 12.75 8.96 2.04
C PRO A 74 11.59 9.61 2.80
N GLU A 75 11.38 10.91 2.63
CA GLU A 75 10.32 11.68 3.30
C GLU A 75 8.94 11.18 2.89
N LYS A 76 8.76 10.80 1.62
CA LYS A 76 7.51 10.16 1.16
C LYS A 76 7.29 8.79 1.75
N VAL A 77 8.35 8.02 2.01
CA VAL A 77 8.22 6.73 2.71
C VAL A 77 7.75 6.93 4.14
N GLN A 78 8.28 7.94 4.84
CA GLN A 78 7.81 8.31 6.18
C GLN A 78 6.35 8.80 6.13
N ALA A 79 6.03 9.72 5.21
CA ALA A 79 4.68 10.28 5.08
C ALA A 79 3.62 9.20 4.76
N PHE A 80 3.96 8.23 3.90
CA PHE A 80 3.14 7.05 3.64
C PHE A 80 2.84 6.27 4.93
N HIS A 81 3.88 6.03 5.74
CA HIS A 81 3.76 5.28 6.98
C HIS A 81 2.86 6.00 7.97
N ASP A 82 3.15 7.28 8.25
CA ASP A 82 2.41 8.10 9.21
C ASP A 82 0.93 8.23 8.81
N ALA A 83 0.66 8.52 7.52
CA ALA A 83 -0.69 8.63 7.01
C ALA A 83 -1.46 7.30 7.10
N GLY A 84 -0.80 6.19 6.80
CA GLY A 84 -1.38 4.86 6.91
C GLY A 84 -1.72 4.49 8.35
N VAL A 85 -0.81 4.70 9.31
CA VAL A 85 -1.06 4.44 10.74
C VAL A 85 -2.21 5.29 11.27
N ALA A 86 -2.24 6.58 10.92
CA ALA A 86 -3.31 7.50 11.34
C ALA A 86 -4.69 7.11 10.79
N ASN A 87 -4.77 6.32 9.72
CA ASN A 87 -6.01 5.95 9.03
C ASN A 87 -6.35 4.46 9.11
N GLY A 88 -5.94 3.80 10.19
CA GLY A 88 -6.36 2.42 10.51
C GLY A 88 -5.40 1.34 10.05
N GLY A 89 -4.24 1.71 9.51
CA GLY A 89 -3.14 0.79 9.30
C GLY A 89 -2.41 0.47 10.59
N LYS A 90 -1.71 -0.66 10.60
CA LYS A 90 -0.85 -1.08 11.71
C LYS A 90 0.60 -1.05 11.27
N SER A 91 1.43 -0.30 12.00
CA SER A 91 2.89 -0.37 11.89
C SER A 91 3.38 -1.78 12.26
N ILE A 92 4.27 -2.32 11.45
CA ILE A 92 4.86 -3.65 11.66
C ILE A 92 6.35 -3.64 11.32
N GLU A 93 7.08 -4.60 11.89
CA GLU A 93 8.54 -4.71 11.76
C GLU A 93 9.28 -3.48 12.30
N ASP A 94 10.49 -3.23 11.80
CA ASP A 94 11.28 -2.07 12.15
C ASP A 94 10.62 -0.78 11.65
N PRO A 95 10.75 0.33 12.39
CA PRO A 95 10.30 1.65 11.96
C PRO A 95 10.82 2.05 10.56
N PRO A 96 10.18 3.04 9.90
CA PRO A 96 10.69 3.60 8.65
C PRO A 96 12.18 3.95 8.77
N GLY A 97 12.98 3.50 7.81
CA GLY A 97 14.42 3.71 7.90
C GLY A 97 15.21 3.14 6.73
N LEU A 98 16.49 3.52 6.72
CA LEU A 98 17.47 3.02 5.77
C LEU A 98 17.86 1.59 6.12
N ARG A 99 17.84 0.73 5.10
CA ARG A 99 18.30 -0.65 5.17
C ARG A 99 19.37 -0.84 4.11
N GLU A 100 20.53 -1.31 4.54
CA GLU A 100 21.67 -1.57 3.67
C GLU A 100 21.92 -3.08 3.58
N GLY A 101 22.04 -3.59 2.37
CA GLY A 101 22.28 -5.01 2.15
C GLY A 101 22.31 -5.37 0.67
N GLY A 102 23.12 -6.35 0.30
CA GLY A 102 23.19 -6.86 -1.08
C GLY A 102 23.57 -5.80 -2.13
N GLY A 103 24.32 -4.76 -1.75
CA GLY A 103 24.73 -3.67 -2.65
C GLY A 103 23.66 -2.60 -2.91
N ALA A 104 22.56 -2.59 -2.16
CA ALA A 104 21.50 -1.58 -2.27
C ALA A 104 21.29 -0.81 -0.96
N LYS A 105 20.96 0.47 -1.10
CA LYS A 105 20.51 1.36 -0.02
C LYS A 105 19.02 1.64 -0.21
N LEU A 106 18.19 1.09 0.67
CA LEU A 106 16.73 1.15 0.54
C LEU A 106 16.13 1.83 1.77
N TYR A 107 15.40 2.91 1.57
CA TYR A 107 14.59 3.49 2.63
C TYR A 107 13.19 2.87 2.55
N ILE A 108 12.76 2.16 3.60
CA ILE A 108 11.55 1.32 3.55
C ILE A 108 10.73 1.50 4.82
N ALA A 109 9.40 1.50 4.67
CA ALA A 109 8.44 1.40 5.75
C ALA A 109 7.41 0.30 5.46
N TYR A 110 7.00 -0.45 6.48
CA TYR A 110 5.99 -1.51 6.36
C TYR A 110 4.72 -1.19 7.15
N LEU A 111 3.58 -1.55 6.56
CA LEU A 111 2.27 -1.48 7.19
C LEU A 111 1.47 -2.76 6.92
N ARG A 112 0.52 -3.04 7.82
CA ARG A 112 -0.66 -3.83 7.51
C ARG A 112 -1.83 -2.89 7.24
N ASP A 113 -2.55 -3.11 6.16
CA ASP A 113 -3.83 -2.44 5.92
C ASP A 113 -4.92 -2.94 6.88
N PRO A 114 -6.14 -2.37 6.88
CA PRO A 114 -7.23 -2.78 7.76
C PRO A 114 -7.63 -4.26 7.65
N CYS A 115 -7.33 -4.92 6.53
CA CYS A 115 -7.61 -6.34 6.28
C CYS A 115 -6.37 -7.23 6.47
N GLY A 116 -5.27 -6.66 6.97
CA GLY A 116 -4.04 -7.37 7.25
C GLY A 116 -3.18 -7.63 6.02
N ASN A 117 -3.44 -7.02 4.86
CA ASN A 117 -2.53 -7.12 3.71
C ASN A 117 -1.23 -6.38 4.05
N LYS A 118 -0.08 -7.04 3.84
CA LYS A 118 1.22 -6.42 4.06
C LYS A 118 1.56 -5.53 2.87
N ILE A 119 1.81 -4.25 3.14
CA ILE A 119 2.24 -3.28 2.14
C ILE A 119 3.50 -2.56 2.60
N CYS A 120 4.25 -2.00 1.66
CA CYS A 120 5.39 -1.16 1.97
C CYS A 120 5.50 0.04 1.05
N ALA A 121 6.12 1.10 1.55
CA ALA A 121 6.69 2.15 0.74
C ALA A 121 8.20 1.95 0.66
N LEU A 122 8.76 2.12 -0.54
CA LEU A 122 10.18 1.88 -0.80
C LEU A 122 10.76 2.99 -1.67
N HIS A 123 11.82 3.61 -1.18
CA HIS A 123 12.69 4.49 -1.94
C HIS A 123 14.06 3.83 -2.12
N ARG A 124 14.54 3.78 -3.37
CA ARG A 124 15.91 3.34 -3.67
C ARG A 124 16.82 4.56 -3.63
N ALA A 125 17.65 4.66 -2.60
CA ALA A 125 18.66 5.71 -2.56
C ALA A 125 19.67 5.45 -3.68
N LYS A 126 20.08 6.51 -4.38
CA LYS A 126 21.18 6.42 -5.34
C LYS A 126 22.46 6.05 -4.56
N ALA A 127 23.25 5.16 -5.15
CA ALA A 127 24.56 4.77 -4.62
C ALA A 127 25.48 5.99 -4.52
#